data_AF-A0A9R1UZM2-F1
#
_entry.id   AF-A0A9R1UZM2-F1
#
_cell.length_a   1.000
_cell.length_b   1.000
_cell.length_c   1.000
_cell.angle_alpha   90.00
_cell.angle_beta   90.00
_cell.angle_gamma   90.00
#
_symmetry.space_group_name_H-M   'P 1'
#
loop_
_entity.id
_entity.type
_entity.pdbx_description
1 polymer ?
#
loop_
_entity_poly.entity_id
_entity_poly.type
_entity_poly.pdbx_seq_one_letter_code
_entity_poly.pdbx_strand_id
1 'polypeptide(L)'
;MLDQTFFTSSCFTKLKLDGCMVNPVGAISWKNLRSLSISYWSLNDDLIENILSGSPVLETLVFDDCHGYRHLHITSKSVKNLVLSRYRDYYAKSEADIVEINAPNILSLTIKDDLVLHKLLLVNVSSLVKANLNYTRSKIAQTTPTEVEEEMLKGFIMNLGHVKELKIGILCSKVLSCLQAKGFIFPSNVIPKAIEIN
;
A
#
# COMPACT_ATOMS: atom_id res chain seq x y z
N MET A 1 5.64 1.83 26.95
CA MET A 1 4.24 2.11 26.52
C MET A 1 4.15 3.60 26.22
N LEU A 2 3.62 3.99 25.06
CA LEU A 2 3.38 5.40 24.75
C LEU A 2 2.18 5.88 25.56
N ASP A 3 2.27 7.05 26.18
CA ASP A 3 1.17 7.62 26.97
C ASP A 3 0.28 8.55 26.13
N GLN A 4 -0.81 9.04 26.72
CA GLN A 4 -1.75 9.92 26.01
C GLN A 4 -1.14 11.28 25.65
N THR A 5 -0.09 11.73 26.34
CA THR A 5 0.59 13.01 26.02
C THR A 5 1.34 12.88 24.69
N PHE A 6 1.91 11.71 24.42
CA PHE A 6 2.50 11.39 23.12
C PHE A 6 1.47 11.49 21.99
N PHE A 7 0.29 10.91 22.17
CA PHE A 7 -0.77 10.88 21.14
C PHE A 7 -1.43 12.24 20.92
N THR A 8 -1.33 13.17 21.87
CA THR A 8 -1.91 14.52 21.78
C THR A 8 -0.87 15.63 21.54
N SER A 9 0.40 15.24 21.37
CA SER A 9 1.48 16.18 21.13
C SER A 9 1.37 16.84 19.76
N SER A 10 1.51 18.16 19.74
CA SER A 10 1.55 18.96 18.51
C SER A 10 2.98 19.29 18.05
N CYS A 11 4.03 18.80 18.74
CA CYS A 11 5.41 19.12 18.39
C CYS A 11 5.97 18.30 17.22
N PHE A 12 5.31 17.19 16.87
CA PHE A 12 5.80 16.30 15.83
C PHE A 12 5.49 16.86 14.43
N THR A 13 6.53 16.94 13.61
CA THR A 13 6.42 17.20 12.17
C THR A 13 6.74 15.96 11.34
N LYS A 14 7.62 15.10 11.86
CA LYS A 14 7.94 13.78 11.31
C LYS A 14 8.01 12.79 12.46
N LEU A 15 7.39 11.63 12.30
CA LEU A 15 7.36 10.59 13.30
C LEU A 15 7.62 9.23 12.66
N LYS A 16 8.54 8.47 13.25
CA LYS A 16 8.76 7.05 12.94
C LYS A 16 8.51 6.22 14.18
N LEU A 17 7.61 5.27 14.09
CA LEU A 17 7.22 4.34 15.15
C LEU A 17 7.65 2.94 14.72
N ASP A 18 8.70 2.41 15.35
CA ASP A 18 9.33 1.15 14.96
C ASP A 18 9.14 0.13 16.07
N GLY A 19 8.30 -0.90 15.85
CA GLY A 19 7.93 -1.89 16.86
C GLY A 19 7.24 -1.30 18.11
N CYS A 20 6.71 -0.09 18.00
CA CYS A 20 6.07 0.62 19.11
C CYS A 20 4.59 0.28 19.18
N MET A 21 4.10 -0.06 20.37
CA MET A 21 2.67 -0.27 20.58
C MET A 21 1.88 1.04 20.43
N VAL A 22 1.20 1.18 19.29
CA VAL A 22 0.30 2.30 19.00
C VAL A 22 -1.10 1.92 19.46
N ASN A 23 -1.44 2.28 20.69
CA ASN A 23 -2.75 2.01 21.29
C ASN A 23 -3.24 3.25 22.05
N PRO A 24 -3.69 4.30 21.34
CA PRO A 24 -4.18 5.52 21.98
C PRO A 24 -5.48 5.21 22.75
N VAL A 25 -5.59 5.74 23.97
CA VAL A 25 -6.82 5.60 24.78
C VAL A 25 -7.92 6.55 24.30
N GLY A 26 -7.54 7.62 23.60
CA GLY A 26 -8.45 8.60 23.02
C GLY A 26 -8.04 9.07 21.63
N ALA A 27 -8.53 10.26 21.25
CA ALA A 27 -8.21 10.85 19.95
C ALA A 27 -6.72 11.20 19.84
N ILE A 28 -6.15 10.94 18.67
CA ILE A 28 -4.82 11.43 18.29
C ILE A 28 -4.92 12.93 17.94
N SER A 29 -3.91 13.72 18.27
CA SER A 29 -3.84 15.16 17.96
C SER A 29 -2.44 15.59 17.49
N TRP A 30 -1.95 14.92 16.45
CA TRP A 30 -0.69 15.25 15.79
C TRP A 30 -0.87 16.38 14.76
N LYS A 31 -1.32 17.55 15.23
CA LYS A 31 -1.78 18.68 14.40
C LYS A 31 -0.77 19.20 13.37
N ASN A 32 0.52 19.03 13.63
CA ASN A 32 1.61 19.51 12.77
C ASN A 32 2.35 18.39 12.03
N LEU A 33 1.90 17.14 12.15
CA LEU A 33 2.59 15.98 11.60
C LEU A 33 2.40 15.91 10.09
N ARG A 34 3.51 15.96 9.36
CA ARG A 34 3.57 15.90 7.89
C ARG A 34 4.02 14.54 7.38
N SER A 35 4.79 13.79 8.17
CA SER A 35 5.27 12.46 7.79
C SER A 35 5.12 11.47 8.93
N LEU A 36 4.46 10.34 8.66
CA LEU A 36 4.31 9.24 9.60
C LEU A 36 4.82 7.95 8.96
N SER A 37 5.68 7.24 9.68
CA SER A 37 6.10 5.88 9.34
C SER A 37 5.81 4.98 10.53
N ILE A 38 5.08 3.89 10.30
CA ILE A 38 4.83 2.86 11.30
C ILE A 38 5.42 1.56 10.78
N SER A 39 6.10 0.83 11.66
CA SER A 39 6.72 -0.44 11.33
C SER A 39 6.47 -1.52 12.39
N TYR A 40 6.38 -2.78 11.93
CA TYR A 40 6.24 -3.97 12.79
C TYR A 40 5.04 -3.90 13.74
N TRP A 41 3.87 -3.52 13.22
CA TRP A 41 2.69 -3.30 14.05
C TRP A 41 1.38 -3.75 13.38
N SER A 42 0.45 -4.25 14.21
CA SER A 42 -0.92 -4.53 13.79
C SER A 42 -1.74 -3.25 13.80
N LEU A 43 -2.22 -2.85 12.63
CA LEU A 43 -3.05 -1.66 12.44
C LEU A 43 -4.42 -2.13 11.99
N ASN A 44 -5.46 -1.87 12.77
CA ASN A 44 -6.83 -2.05 12.32
C ASN A 44 -7.34 -0.77 11.63
N ASP A 45 -8.47 -0.88 10.92
CA ASP A 45 -9.05 0.21 10.15
C ASP A 45 -9.37 1.44 11.06
N ASP A 46 -9.91 1.20 12.26
CA ASP A 46 -10.26 2.26 13.24
C ASP A 46 -9.05 3.07 13.71
N LEU A 47 -7.91 2.41 13.97
CA LEU A 47 -6.69 3.08 14.40
C LEU A 47 -6.13 3.94 13.27
N ILE A 48 -6.19 3.47 12.03
CA ILE A 48 -5.77 4.23 10.86
C ILE A 48 -6.67 5.46 10.70
N GLU A 49 -7.98 5.33 10.87
CA GLU A 49 -8.91 6.47 10.85
C GLU A 49 -8.60 7.49 11.95
N ASN A 50 -8.32 7.04 13.18
CA ASN A 50 -7.93 7.90 14.29
C ASN A 50 -6.60 8.64 13.99
N ILE A 51 -5.61 7.96 13.42
CA ILE A 51 -4.35 8.58 12.97
C ILE A 51 -4.61 9.67 11.93
N LEU A 52 -5.42 9.36 10.90
CA LEU A 52 -5.69 10.28 9.79
C LEU A 52 -6.49 11.51 10.24
N SER A 53 -7.52 11.31 11.06
CA SER A 53 -8.34 12.39 11.63
C SER A 53 -7.54 13.27 12.60
N GLY A 54 -6.64 12.66 13.38
CA GLY A 54 -5.75 13.36 14.30
C GLY A 54 -4.55 14.07 13.65
N SER A 55 -4.30 13.83 12.35
CA SER A 55 -3.13 14.35 11.61
C SER A 55 -3.54 15.13 10.36
N PRO A 56 -4.23 16.29 10.50
CA PRO A 56 -4.89 16.99 9.40
C PRO A 56 -3.95 17.56 8.31
N VAL A 57 -2.63 17.65 8.59
CA VAL A 57 -1.60 18.13 7.65
C VAL A 57 -0.65 17.03 7.19
N LEU A 58 -1.00 15.76 7.42
CA LEU A 58 -0.18 14.62 7.05
C LEU A 58 -0.04 14.50 5.53
N GLU A 59 1.19 14.52 5.03
CA GLU A 59 1.51 14.46 3.59
C GLU A 59 1.99 13.08 3.17
N THR A 60 2.71 12.39 4.05
CA THR A 60 3.35 11.10 3.76
C THR A 60 2.99 10.07 4.83
N LEU A 61 2.43 8.95 4.40
CA LEU A 61 2.08 7.81 5.22
C LEU A 61 2.84 6.57 4.74
N VAL A 62 3.59 5.95 5.64
CA VAL A 62 4.39 4.75 5.37
C VAL A 62 3.98 3.66 6.35
N PHE A 63 3.56 2.51 5.81
CA PHE A 63 3.37 1.28 6.55
C PHE A 63 4.39 0.26 6.10
N ASP A 64 5.10 -0.31 7.06
CA ASP A 64 6.23 -1.18 6.80
C ASP A 64 6.27 -2.39 7.73
N ASP A 65 6.03 -3.61 7.24
CA ASP A 65 5.81 -4.76 8.12
C ASP A 65 4.59 -4.56 9.02
N CYS A 66 3.53 -3.99 8.44
CA CYS A 66 2.24 -3.77 9.09
C CYS A 66 1.17 -4.70 8.49
N HIS A 67 0.22 -5.12 9.34
CA HIS A 67 -0.87 -6.03 8.99
C HIS A 67 -2.14 -5.70 9.78
N GLY A 68 -3.23 -6.43 9.55
CA GLY A 68 -4.49 -6.32 10.30
C GLY A 68 -5.52 -5.36 9.71
N TYR A 69 -5.10 -4.47 8.80
CA TYR A 69 -6.01 -3.55 8.11
C TYR A 69 -6.56 -4.22 6.85
N ARG A 70 -7.84 -3.97 6.57
CA ARG A 70 -8.52 -4.48 5.39
C ARG A 70 -8.99 -3.36 4.47
N HIS A 71 -9.43 -2.23 5.03
CA HIS A 71 -9.94 -1.11 4.26
C HIS A 71 -9.11 0.14 4.53
N LEU A 72 -8.13 0.41 3.67
CA LEU A 72 -7.37 1.66 3.69
C LEU A 72 -8.20 2.78 3.04
N HIS A 73 -9.06 3.40 3.85
CA HIS A 73 -9.87 4.54 3.46
C HIS A 73 -9.16 5.87 3.74
N ILE A 74 -8.33 6.33 2.79
CA ILE A 74 -7.52 7.54 2.91
C ILE A 74 -8.18 8.66 2.09
N THR A 75 -9.22 9.26 2.65
CA THR A 75 -9.92 10.40 2.03
C THR A 75 -9.34 11.75 2.40
N SER A 76 -8.41 11.80 3.35
CA SER A 76 -7.70 13.03 3.71
C SER A 76 -7.12 13.71 2.47
N LYS A 77 -7.37 15.01 2.33
CA LYS A 77 -6.85 15.82 1.23
C LYS A 77 -5.37 16.15 1.39
N SER A 78 -4.81 16.03 2.60
CA SER A 78 -3.42 16.35 2.87
C SER A 78 -2.48 15.23 2.43
N VAL A 79 -2.90 13.97 2.53
CA VAL A 79 -2.03 12.82 2.23
C VAL A 79 -1.78 12.77 0.72
N LYS A 80 -0.51 12.83 0.32
CA LYS A 80 -0.07 12.78 -1.08
C LYS A 80 0.75 11.56 -1.40
N ASN A 81 1.46 11.01 -0.43
CA ASN A 81 2.35 9.88 -0.62
C ASN A 81 1.94 8.72 0.29
N LEU A 82 1.59 7.59 -0.31
CA LEU A 82 1.35 6.34 0.39
C LEU A 82 2.43 5.33 0.03
N VAL A 83 3.07 4.74 1.04
CA VAL A 83 4.04 3.66 0.87
C VAL A 83 3.57 2.47 1.70
N LEU A 84 3.37 1.34 1.03
CA LEU A 84 3.12 0.04 1.63
C LEU A 84 4.33 -0.84 1.33
N SER A 85 4.92 -1.38 2.38
CA SER A 85 6.11 -2.23 2.32
C SER A 85 5.93 -3.38 3.28
N ARG A 86 6.34 -4.59 2.90
CA ARG A 86 6.28 -5.78 3.78
C ARG A 86 4.88 -5.94 4.40
N TYR A 87 3.89 -6.48 3.69
CA TYR A 87 2.63 -6.85 4.34
C TYR A 87 2.69 -8.31 4.73
N ARG A 88 2.48 -8.62 6.01
CA ARG A 88 2.45 -10.01 6.48
C ARG A 88 1.59 -10.16 7.72
N ASP A 89 0.47 -10.85 7.58
CA ASP A 89 -0.35 -11.27 8.71
C ASP A 89 0.03 -12.70 9.11
N TYR A 90 0.75 -12.85 10.22
CA TYR A 90 1.17 -14.17 10.73
C TYR A 90 0.01 -14.95 11.38
N TYR A 91 -1.13 -14.30 11.62
CA TYR A 91 -2.25 -14.85 12.36
C TYR A 91 -3.47 -15.11 11.46
N ALA A 92 -3.49 -14.59 10.24
CA ALA A 92 -4.55 -14.83 9.28
C ALA A 92 -4.52 -16.27 8.74
N LYS A 93 -5.69 -16.90 8.68
CA LYS A 93 -5.89 -18.09 7.83
C LYS A 93 -5.81 -17.60 6.37
N SER A 94 -4.92 -18.19 5.59
CA SER A 94 -4.42 -17.73 4.27
C SER A 94 -5.44 -17.32 3.19
N GLU A 95 -6.74 -17.54 3.42
CA GLU A 95 -7.81 -17.33 2.44
C GLU A 95 -8.57 -16.00 2.62
N ALA A 96 -8.31 -15.22 3.67
CA ALA A 96 -9.14 -14.06 4.05
C ALA A 96 -8.49 -12.67 3.93
N ASP A 97 -7.23 -12.57 3.49
CA ASP A 97 -6.52 -11.28 3.46
C ASP A 97 -6.73 -10.56 2.13
N ILE A 98 -7.91 -9.95 2.01
CA ILE A 98 -8.23 -8.98 0.97
C ILE A 98 -8.01 -7.59 1.57
N VAL A 99 -7.15 -6.80 0.93
CA VAL A 99 -6.87 -5.40 1.29
C VAL A 99 -7.39 -4.48 0.20
N GLU A 100 -8.19 -3.51 0.56
CA GLU A 100 -8.75 -2.50 -0.33
C GLU A 100 -8.15 -1.13 -0.07
N ILE A 101 -7.73 -0.44 -1.13
CA ILE A 101 -7.22 0.93 -1.07
C ILE A 101 -8.22 1.87 -1.73
N ASN A 102 -8.85 2.70 -0.91
CA ASN A 102 -9.68 3.81 -1.35
C ASN A 102 -9.00 5.12 -0.93
N ALA A 103 -8.21 5.69 -1.84
CA ALA A 103 -7.36 6.85 -1.61
C ALA A 103 -7.48 7.84 -2.77
N PRO A 104 -8.62 8.55 -2.92
CA PRO A 104 -8.89 9.37 -4.11
C PRO A 104 -7.96 10.58 -4.26
N ASN A 105 -7.27 11.02 -3.20
CA ASN A 105 -6.51 12.28 -3.15
C ASN A 105 -4.98 12.12 -3.14
N ILE A 106 -4.47 10.87 -3.10
CA ILE A 106 -3.03 10.61 -3.14
C ILE A 106 -2.47 10.83 -4.54
N LEU A 107 -1.22 11.29 -4.63
CA LEU A 107 -0.52 11.55 -5.89
C LEU A 107 0.54 10.48 -6.19
N SER A 108 1.05 9.82 -5.15
CA SER A 108 2.07 8.78 -5.27
C SER A 108 1.69 7.57 -4.45
N LEU A 109 1.73 6.39 -5.09
CA LEU A 109 1.60 5.08 -4.47
C LEU A 109 2.88 4.28 -4.69
N THR A 110 3.45 3.73 -3.61
CA THR A 110 4.51 2.73 -3.70
C THR A 110 4.09 1.48 -2.95
N ILE A 111 4.13 0.35 -3.64
CA ILE A 111 3.95 -0.97 -3.06
C ILE A 111 5.24 -1.75 -3.35
N LYS A 112 5.94 -2.15 -2.29
CA LYS A 112 7.26 -2.77 -2.44
C LYS A 112 7.51 -3.88 -1.42
N ASP A 113 8.59 -4.61 -1.66
CA ASP A 113 9.06 -5.68 -0.79
C ASP A 113 7.98 -6.78 -0.65
N ASP A 114 8.02 -7.60 0.39
CA ASP A 114 7.20 -8.81 0.48
C ASP A 114 5.71 -8.54 0.74
N LEU A 115 4.80 -9.12 -0.05
CA LEU A 115 3.35 -9.06 0.17
C LEU A 115 2.77 -10.47 0.39
N VAL A 116 2.59 -10.82 1.66
CA VAL A 116 1.96 -12.07 2.10
C VAL A 116 0.48 -11.78 2.41
N LEU A 117 -0.33 -11.71 1.35
CA LEU A 117 -1.79 -11.48 1.40
C LEU A 117 -2.46 -12.15 0.20
N HIS A 118 -3.76 -12.43 0.25
CA HIS A 118 -4.45 -13.09 -0.86
C HIS A 118 -4.65 -12.12 -2.04
N LYS A 119 -5.27 -10.96 -1.79
CA LYS A 119 -5.57 -9.96 -2.83
C LYS A 119 -5.41 -8.54 -2.31
N LEU A 120 -4.87 -7.65 -3.14
CA LEU A 120 -4.90 -6.21 -2.92
C LEU A 120 -5.66 -5.56 -4.06
N LEU A 121 -6.59 -4.67 -3.72
CA LEU A 121 -7.48 -3.99 -4.65
C LEU A 121 -7.27 -2.49 -4.57
N LEU A 122 -7.11 -1.85 -5.74
CA LEU A 122 -7.19 -0.40 -5.85
C LEU A 122 -8.64 -0.04 -6.18
N VAL A 123 -9.38 0.46 -5.20
CA VAL A 123 -10.81 0.78 -5.33
C VAL A 123 -11.00 2.17 -5.94
N ASN A 124 -10.27 3.17 -5.43
CA ASN A 124 -10.27 4.51 -6.01
C ASN A 124 -8.93 5.19 -5.75
N VAL A 125 -8.18 5.41 -6.83
CA VAL A 125 -6.87 6.06 -6.84
C VAL A 125 -6.78 7.10 -7.96
N SER A 126 -7.90 7.76 -8.23
CA SER A 126 -8.11 8.64 -9.39
C SER A 126 -7.14 9.82 -9.50
N SER A 127 -6.58 10.31 -8.38
CA SER A 127 -5.59 11.40 -8.40
C SER A 127 -4.13 10.96 -8.59
N LEU A 128 -3.85 9.66 -8.70
CA LEU A 128 -2.47 9.19 -8.82
C LEU A 128 -1.77 9.75 -10.05
N VAL A 129 -0.54 10.23 -9.83
CA VAL A 129 0.39 10.68 -10.86
C VAL A 129 1.55 9.70 -11.00
N LYS A 130 1.98 9.11 -9.87
CA LYS A 130 3.10 8.18 -9.81
C LYS A 130 2.68 6.88 -9.11
N ALA A 131 3.06 5.75 -9.69
CA ALA A 131 2.89 4.45 -9.06
C ALA A 131 4.18 3.62 -9.19
N ASN A 132 4.54 2.92 -8.13
CA ASN A 132 5.67 1.98 -8.12
C ASN A 132 5.21 0.65 -7.55
N LEU A 133 5.16 -0.37 -8.41
CA LEU A 133 4.80 -1.74 -8.08
C LEU A 133 6.06 -2.60 -8.11
N ASN A 134 6.78 -2.66 -6.99
CA ASN A 134 8.04 -3.41 -6.87
C ASN A 134 8.01 -4.36 -5.66
N TYR A 135 6.94 -5.16 -5.58
CA TYR A 135 6.76 -6.14 -4.53
C TYR A 135 7.16 -7.56 -4.95
N THR A 136 7.35 -8.42 -3.95
CA THR A 136 7.57 -9.86 -4.10
C THR A 136 6.49 -10.64 -3.37
N ARG A 137 6.40 -11.94 -3.65
CA ARG A 137 5.54 -12.88 -2.91
C ARG A 137 6.43 -13.94 -2.26
N SER A 138 6.63 -13.89 -0.94
CA SER A 138 7.36 -14.91 -0.21
C SER A 138 6.51 -16.16 -0.06
N LYS A 139 6.84 -17.18 -0.88
CA LYS A 139 6.46 -18.60 -0.81
C LYS A 139 5.11 -18.93 -0.13
N ILE A 140 4.04 -18.92 -0.92
CA ILE A 140 3.26 -20.15 -1.04
C ILE A 140 3.85 -20.84 -2.28
N ALA A 141 4.39 -22.04 -2.13
CA ALA A 141 5.28 -22.70 -3.09
C ALA A 141 4.71 -22.78 -4.53
N GLN A 142 4.98 -21.82 -5.43
CA GLN A 142 4.67 -21.96 -6.85
C GLN A 142 5.72 -21.26 -7.73
N THR A 143 6.14 -21.97 -8.79
CA THR A 143 7.16 -21.59 -9.78
C THR A 143 6.58 -20.78 -10.94
N THR A 144 5.28 -20.50 -10.93
CA THR A 144 4.52 -19.73 -11.93
C THR A 144 3.75 -18.59 -11.26
N PRO A 145 3.46 -17.47 -11.95
CA PRO A 145 2.42 -16.55 -11.51
C PRO A 145 1.15 -17.37 -11.30
N THR A 146 0.61 -17.35 -10.09
CA THR A 146 -0.69 -17.98 -9.84
C THR A 146 -1.76 -17.16 -10.54
N GLU A 147 -2.88 -17.78 -10.94
CA GLU A 147 -4.02 -17.04 -11.50
C GLU A 147 -4.43 -15.86 -10.61
N VAL A 148 -4.28 -16.02 -9.29
CA VAL A 148 -4.51 -14.98 -8.29
C VAL A 148 -3.62 -13.75 -8.50
N GLU A 149 -2.32 -13.95 -8.77
CA GLU A 149 -1.39 -12.84 -9.00
C GLU A 149 -1.66 -12.15 -10.34
N GLU A 150 -2.01 -12.93 -11.38
CA GLU A 150 -2.45 -12.39 -12.67
C GLU A 150 -3.68 -11.50 -12.51
N GLU A 151 -4.72 -11.98 -11.80
CA GLU A 151 -5.94 -11.21 -11.57
C GLU A 151 -5.70 -9.95 -10.72
N MET A 152 -4.85 -10.02 -9.70
CA MET A 152 -4.49 -8.87 -8.90
C MET A 152 -3.76 -7.80 -9.75
N LEU A 153 -2.77 -8.21 -10.53
CA LEU A 153 -2.01 -7.27 -11.35
C LEU A 153 -2.85 -6.72 -12.51
N LYS A 154 -3.73 -7.52 -13.13
CA LYS A 154 -4.74 -7.02 -14.10
C LYS A 154 -5.56 -5.90 -13.47
N GLY A 155 -6.06 -6.12 -12.24
CA GLY A 155 -6.80 -5.12 -11.49
C GLY A 155 -6.01 -3.83 -11.27
N PHE A 156 -4.73 -3.94 -10.90
CA PHE A 156 -3.85 -2.77 -10.77
C PHE A 156 -3.68 -2.02 -12.07
N ILE A 157 -3.32 -2.72 -13.15
CA ILE A 157 -3.06 -2.10 -14.44
C ILE A 157 -4.28 -1.33 -14.94
N MET A 158 -5.47 -1.92 -14.83
CA MET A 158 -6.71 -1.24 -15.24
C MET A 158 -6.99 0.01 -14.42
N ASN A 159 -6.70 -0.02 -13.11
CA ASN A 159 -6.86 1.13 -12.21
C ASN A 159 -5.72 2.16 -12.29
N LEU A 160 -4.64 1.87 -13.01
CA LEU A 160 -3.48 2.75 -13.13
C LEU A 160 -3.31 3.31 -14.54
N GLY A 161 -4.28 3.10 -15.45
CA GLY A 161 -4.21 3.57 -16.85
C GLY A 161 -4.04 5.09 -17.02
N HIS A 162 -4.41 5.89 -16.03
CA HIS A 162 -4.25 7.34 -16.01
C HIS A 162 -2.90 7.84 -15.45
N VAL A 163 -2.10 6.96 -14.85
CA VAL A 163 -0.86 7.32 -14.15
C VAL A 163 0.24 7.71 -15.13
N LYS A 164 0.93 8.83 -14.87
CA LYS A 164 1.98 9.36 -15.75
C LYS A 164 3.33 8.66 -15.58
N GLU A 165 3.66 8.28 -14.36
CA GLU A 165 4.92 7.61 -14.02
C GLU A 165 4.64 6.26 -13.37
N LEU A 166 4.71 5.19 -14.14
CA LEU A 166 4.56 3.83 -13.64
C LEU A 166 5.92 3.11 -13.61
N LYS A 167 6.33 2.66 -12.43
CA LYS A 167 7.49 1.80 -12.22
C LYS A 167 7.02 0.39 -11.89
N ILE A 168 7.59 -0.60 -12.58
CA ILE A 168 7.24 -2.00 -12.46
C ILE A 168 8.50 -2.79 -12.06
N GLY A 169 8.40 -3.56 -10.99
CA GLY A 169 9.43 -4.45 -10.49
C GLY A 169 9.49 -5.77 -11.26
N ILE A 170 10.50 -6.59 -10.93
CA ILE A 170 10.83 -7.82 -11.66
C ILE A 170 9.65 -8.81 -11.69
N LEU A 171 9.02 -9.07 -10.54
CA LEU A 171 7.89 -10.00 -10.46
C LEU A 171 6.73 -9.52 -11.33
N CYS A 172 6.27 -8.28 -11.11
CA CYS A 172 5.19 -7.69 -11.88
C CYS A 172 5.50 -7.70 -13.38
N SER A 173 6.74 -7.38 -13.79
CA SER A 173 7.15 -7.42 -15.20
C SER A 173 7.00 -8.82 -15.83
N LYS A 174 7.33 -9.89 -15.09
CA LYS A 174 7.13 -11.27 -15.55
C LYS A 174 5.65 -11.59 -15.73
N VAL A 175 4.82 -11.22 -14.76
CA VAL A 175 3.36 -11.44 -14.84
C VAL A 175 2.75 -10.66 -16.00
N LEU A 176 3.13 -9.40 -16.22
CA LEU A 176 2.69 -8.63 -17.39
C LEU A 176 3.09 -9.32 -18.71
N SER A 177 4.28 -9.90 -18.79
CA SER A 177 4.72 -10.65 -19.98
C SER A 177 3.86 -11.90 -20.22
N CYS A 178 3.51 -12.62 -19.15
CA CYS A 178 2.58 -13.77 -19.23
C CYS A 178 1.18 -13.32 -19.69
N LEU A 179 0.67 -12.22 -19.15
CA LEU A 179 -0.62 -11.64 -19.56
C LEU A 179 -0.61 -11.24 -21.03
N GLN A 180 0.47 -10.64 -21.51
CA GLN A 180 0.65 -10.27 -22.91
C GLN A 180 0.63 -11.51 -23.82
N ALA A 181 1.34 -12.57 -23.45
CA ALA A 181 1.34 -13.83 -24.18
C ALA A 181 -0.05 -14.50 -24.23
N LYS A 182 -0.90 -14.24 -23.22
CA LYS A 182 -2.30 -14.67 -23.16
C LYS A 182 -3.27 -13.71 -23.89
N GLY A 183 -2.77 -12.67 -24.56
CA GLY A 183 -3.58 -11.72 -25.33
C GLY A 183 -4.25 -10.61 -24.51
N PHE A 184 -3.80 -10.34 -23.28
CA PHE A 184 -4.30 -9.22 -22.49
C PHE A 184 -3.91 -7.87 -23.11
N ILE A 185 -4.87 -6.94 -23.18
CA ILE A 185 -4.68 -5.61 -23.74
C ILE A 185 -4.35 -4.64 -22.61
N PHE A 186 -3.18 -3.99 -22.70
CA PHE A 186 -2.73 -3.05 -21.69
C PHE A 186 -3.17 -1.61 -22.02
N PRO A 187 -3.40 -0.77 -20.99
CA PRO A 187 -3.43 0.68 -21.15
C PRO A 187 -2.11 1.21 -21.72
N SER A 188 -2.17 2.34 -22.44
CA SER A 188 -1.03 2.89 -23.18
C SER A 188 0.19 3.29 -22.32
N ASN A 189 -0.02 3.58 -21.05
CA ASN A 189 1.05 3.89 -20.09
C ASN A 189 1.70 2.63 -19.49
N VAL A 190 1.18 1.44 -19.78
CA VAL A 190 1.68 0.14 -19.34
C VAL A 190 2.09 -0.65 -20.57
N ILE A 191 3.22 -0.31 -21.16
CA ILE A 191 3.81 -1.12 -22.22
C ILE A 191 4.86 -2.02 -21.54
N PRO A 192 4.62 -3.34 -21.43
CA PRO A 192 5.68 -4.25 -21.05
C PRO A 192 6.81 -4.02 -22.05
N LYS A 193 7.98 -3.56 -21.59
CA LYS A 193 9.16 -3.59 -22.45
C LYS A 193 9.29 -5.04 -22.87
N ALA A 194 9.25 -5.31 -24.17
CA ALA A 194 9.52 -6.63 -24.69
C ALA A 194 10.81 -7.10 -24.01
N ILE A 195 10.71 -8.17 -23.24
CA ILE A 195 11.90 -8.81 -22.70
C ILE A 195 12.62 -9.31 -23.94
N GLU A 196 13.66 -8.59 -24.37
CA GLU A 196 14.62 -9.12 -25.33
C GLU A 196 15.20 -10.37 -24.68
N ILE A 197 14.73 -11.53 -25.17
CA ILE A 197 15.30 -12.82 -24.86
C ILE A 197 16.63 -12.84 -25.59
N ASN A 198 17.72 -12.54 -24.89
CA ASN A 198 19.06 -12.93 -25.30
C ASN A 198 19.32 -14.37 -24.85
#